data_AF-A0A1H9WPR3-F1
#
_entry.id   AF-A0A1H9WPR3-F1
#
_cell.length_a   1.000
_cell.length_b   1.000
_cell.length_c   1.000
_cell.angle_alpha   90.00
_cell.angle_beta   90.00
_cell.angle_gamma   90.00
#
_symmetry.space_group_name_H-M   'P 1'
#
loop_
_entity.id
_entity.type
_entity.pdbx_description
1 polymer ?
#
loop_
_entity_poly.entity_id
_entity_poly.type
_entity_poly.pdbx_seq_one_letter_code
_entity_poly.pdbx_strand_id
1 'polypeptide(L)' 'METSNTPHVPAPQVPVMTVERFSELSGLTPDTVRGQLNQGNLPLIKVGRRRLVNVALFTAECLQSEDWS' A
#
# COMPACT_ATOMS: atom_id res chain seq x y z
N MET A 1 24.55 -8.42 21.87
CA MET A 1 24.26 -8.13 20.45
C MET A 1 22.78 -8.35 20.28
N GLU A 2 21.98 -7.30 20.37
CA GLU A 2 20.54 -7.40 20.10
C GLU A 2 20.39 -7.64 18.61
N THR A 3 19.99 -8.84 18.24
CA THR A 3 19.58 -9.16 16.88
C THR A 3 18.33 -8.34 16.60
N SER A 4 18.46 -7.26 15.83
CA SER A 4 17.35 -6.46 15.33
C SER A 4 16.41 -7.39 14.56
N ASN A 5 15.35 -7.87 15.23
CA ASN A 5 14.30 -8.70 14.64
C ASN A 5 13.34 -7.82 13.82
N THR A 6 13.90 -6.97 12.97
CA THR A 6 13.10 -6.19 12.02
C THR A 6 12.66 -7.18 10.95
N PRO A 7 11.34 -7.37 10.72
CA PRO A 7 10.86 -8.24 9.65
C PRO A 7 11.55 -7.84 8.34
N HIS A 8 12.33 -8.74 7.74
CA HIS A 8 12.92 -8.51 6.43
C HIS A 8 11.79 -8.62 5.40
N VAL A 9 11.14 -7.49 5.13
CA VAL A 9 10.11 -7.37 4.09
C VAL A 9 10.81 -7.43 2.74
N PRO A 10 10.54 -8.43 1.89
CA PRO A 10 10.99 -8.37 0.50
C PRO A 10 10.41 -7.10 -0.11
N ALA A 11 11.28 -6.20 -0.59
CA ALA A 11 10.81 -4.99 -1.23
C ALA A 11 9.84 -5.35 -2.35
N PRO A 12 8.63 -4.74 -2.41
CA PRO A 12 7.73 -4.99 -3.52
C PRO A 12 8.45 -4.62 -4.82
N GLN A 13 8.40 -5.52 -5.80
CA GLN A 13 9.08 -5.34 -7.09
C GLN A 13 8.63 -4.03 -7.78
N VAL A 14 7.43 -3.56 -7.46
CA VAL A 14 6.86 -2.31 -7.94
C VAL A 14 6.38 -1.48 -6.73
N PRO A 15 7.02 -0.34 -6.41
CA PRO A 15 6.72 0.41 -5.18
C PRO A 15 5.44 1.25 -5.27
N VAL A 16 4.92 1.49 -6.48
CA VAL A 16 3.73 2.33 -6.72
C VAL A 16 2.83 1.72 -7.79
N MET A 17 1.52 1.90 -7.67
CA MET A 17 0.56 1.31 -8.61
C MET A 17 -0.56 2.29 -8.96
N THR A 18 -1.09 2.19 -10.18
CA THR A 18 -2.32 2.93 -10.53
C THR A 18 -3.50 2.36 -9.75
N VAL A 19 -4.58 3.14 -9.64
CA VAL A 19 -5.83 2.69 -9.02
C VAL A 19 -6.36 1.47 -9.75
N GLU A 20 -6.36 1.50 -11.09
CA GLU A 20 -6.89 0.46 -11.96
C GLU A 20 -6.13 -0.86 -11.76
N ARG A 21 -4.80 -0.80 -11.74
CA ARG A 21 -3.98 -2.01 -11.55
C ARG A 21 -4.07 -2.54 -10.13
N PHE A 22 -4.15 -1.65 -9.13
CA PHE A 22 -4.35 -2.06 -7.74
C PHE A 22 -5.72 -2.72 -7.54
N SER A 23 -6.78 -2.20 -8.17
CA SER A 23 -8.11 -2.82 -8.12
C SER A 23 -8.11 -4.23 -8.70
N GLU A 24 -7.47 -4.43 -9.87
CA GLU A 24 -7.36 -5.76 -10.50
C GLU A 24 -6.67 -6.77 -9.59
N LEU A 25 -5.56 -6.38 -8.96
CA LEU A 25 -4.74 -7.29 -8.16
C LEU A 25 -5.29 -7.51 -6.74
N SER A 26 -5.94 -6.51 -6.14
CA SER A 26 -6.53 -6.62 -4.81
C SER A 26 -7.94 -7.22 -4.81
N GLY A 27 -8.61 -7.25 -5.96
CA GLY A 27 -10.01 -7.66 -6.07
C GLY A 27 -11.02 -6.59 -5.61
N LEU A 28 -10.56 -5.40 -5.21
CA LEU A 28 -11.40 -4.26 -4.88
C LEU A 28 -11.89 -3.56 -6.16
N THR A 29 -13.06 -2.94 -6.14
CA THR A 29 -13.50 -2.11 -7.26
C THR A 29 -12.67 -0.80 -7.31
N PRO A 30 -12.47 -0.20 -8.50
CA PRO A 30 -11.78 1.09 -8.62
C PRO A 30 -12.38 2.18 -7.74
N ASP A 31 -13.72 2.21 -7.60
CA ASP A 31 -14.42 3.19 -6.77
C ASP A 31 -14.13 3.00 -5.28
N THR A 32 -14.09 1.75 -4.80
CA THR A 32 -13.68 1.45 -3.43
C THR A 32 -12.26 1.91 -3.18
N VAL A 33 -11.31 1.61 -4.08
CA VAL A 33 -9.91 2.04 -3.95
C VAL A 33 -9.81 3.57 -3.91
N ARG A 34 -10.55 4.29 -4.77
CA ARG A 34 -10.60 5.77 -4.73
C ARG A 34 -11.18 6.29 -3.42
N GLY A 35 -12.24 5.66 -2.92
CA GLY A 35 -12.86 5.97 -1.63
C GLY A 35 -11.84 5.87 -0.50
N GLN A 36 -11.12 4.75 -0.41
CA GLN A 36 -10.09 4.52 0.60
C GLN A 36 -8.94 5.54 0.50
N LEU A 37 -8.47 5.85 -0.72
CA LEU A 37 -7.44 6.86 -0.95
C LEU A 37 -7.89 8.28 -0.56
N ASN A 38 -9.17 8.61 -0.74
CA ASN A 38 -9.71 9.92 -0.38
C ASN A 38 -9.97 10.03 1.13
N GLN A 39 -10.31 8.92 1.78
CA GLN A 39 -10.47 8.83 3.24
C GLN A 39 -9.13 8.74 3.99
N GLY A 40 -8.03 8.48 3.28
CA GLY A 40 -6.69 8.34 3.88
C GLY A 40 -6.39 6.94 4.42
N ASN A 41 -7.26 5.96 4.15
CA ASN A 41 -7.11 4.57 4.61
C ASN A 41 -6.14 3.77 3.72
N LEU A 42 -5.91 4.21 2.48
CA LEU A 42 -4.86 3.67 1.62
C LEU A 42 -3.76 4.72 1.42
N PRO A 43 -2.47 4.34 1.54
CA PRO A 43 -1.38 5.27 1.36
C PRO A 43 -1.26 5.69 -0.12
N LEU A 44 -1.11 7.00 -0.30
CA LEU A 44 -1.05 7.67 -1.59
C LEU A 44 0.33 8.30 -1.79
N ILE A 45 0.84 8.26 -3.02
CA ILE A 45 1.97 9.09 -3.45
C ILE A 45 1.66 9.84 -4.75
N LYS A 46 2.09 11.10 -4.83
CA LYS A 46 2.00 11.92 -6.04
C LYS A 46 3.27 11.75 -6.87
N VAL A 47 3.11 11.28 -8.11
CA VAL A 47 4.20 11.15 -9.09
C VAL A 47 3.86 12.01 -10.30
N GLY A 48 4.54 13.16 -10.42
CA GLY A 48 4.21 14.18 -11.41
C GLY A 48 2.78 14.68 -11.27
N ARG A 49 1.93 14.45 -12.29
CA ARG A 49 0.51 14.83 -12.31
C ARG A 49 -0.43 13.70 -11.87
N ARG A 50 0.08 12.51 -11.52
CA ARG A 50 -0.74 11.34 -11.16
C ARG A 50 -0.70 11.04 -9.67
N ARG A 51 -1.83 10.53 -9.16
CA ARG A 51 -2.00 9.98 -7.81
C ARG A 51 -1.94 8.46 -7.92
N LEU A 52 -0.95 7.85 -7.27
CA LEU A 52 -0.70 6.41 -7.29
C LEU A 52 -0.83 5.84 -5.87
N VAL A 53 -1.23 4.58 -5.77
CA VAL A 53 -1.19 3.82 -4.52
C VAL A 53 0.28 3.59 -4.16
N ASN A 54 0.68 3.93 -2.95
CA ASN A 54 2.02 3.69 -2.43
C ASN A 54 2.09 2.26 -1.86
N VAL A 55 2.38 1.31 -2.74
CA VAL A 55 2.41 -0.13 -2.39
C VAL A 55 3.50 -0.43 -1.39
N ALA A 56 4.67 0.23 -1.50
CA ALA A 56 5.76 0.03 -0.56
C ALA A 56 5.37 0.33 0.90
N LEU A 57 4.71 1.48 1.12
CA LEU A 57 4.22 1.84 2.46
C LEU A 57 3.10 0.89 2.90
N PHE A 58 2.14 0.61 2.02
CA PHE A 58 1.03 -0.29 2.34
C PHE A 58 1.51 -1.69 2.76
N THR A 59 2.49 -2.24 2.04
CA THR A 59 3.08 -3.54 2.42
C THR A 59 3.76 -3.49 3.79
N ALA A 60 4.46 -2.40 4.11
CA ALA A 60 5.07 -2.24 5.44
C ALA A 60 3.99 -2.16 6.54
N GLU A 61 2.93 -1.36 6.33
CA GLU A 61 1.80 -1.25 7.24
C GLU A 61 1.10 -2.60 7.47
N CYS A 62 0.84 -3.37 6.41
CA CYS A 62 0.23 -4.70 6.50
C CYS A 62 1.09 -5.72 7.26
N LEU A 63 2.41 -5.59 7.22
CA LEU A 63 3.32 -6.51 7.94
C LEU A 63 3.53 -6.10 9.40
N GLN A 64 3.26 -4.83 9.72
CA GLN A 64 3.33 -4.28 11.07
C GLN A 64 1.99 -4.34 11.81
N SER A 65 0.87 -4.47 11.09
CA SER A 65 -0.45 -4.56 11.70
C SER A 65 -0.59 -5.88 12.45
N GLU A 66 -0.56 -5.82 13.78
CA GLU A 66 -0.68 -7.00 14.66
C GLU A 66 -2.14 -7.37 14.96
N ASP A 67 -3.13 -6.51 14.69
CA ASP A 67 -4.53 -6.78 15.00
C ASP A 67 -5.51 -6.04 14.08
N TRP A 68 -6.69 -6.65 13.87
CA TRP A 68 -7.87 -5.99 13.32
C TRP A 68 -8.71 -5.49 14.50
N SER A 69 -8.59 -4.20 14.86
CA SER A 69 -9.43 -3.57 15.91
C SER A 69 -10.77 -3.11 15.36
#